data_AF-A0A9E5UL09-F1
#
_entry.id   AF-A0A9E5UL09-F1
#
_cell.length_a   1.000
_cell.length_b   1.000
_cell.length_c   1.000
_cell.angle_alpha   90.00
_cell.angle_beta   90.00
_cell.angle_gamma   90.00
#
_symmetry.space_group_name_H-M   'P 1'
#
loop_
_entity.id
_entity.type
_entity.pdbx_description
1 polymer ?
#
loop_
_entity_poly.entity_id
_entity_poly.type
_entity_poly.pdbx_seq_one_letter_code
_entity_poly.pdbx_strand_id
1 'polypeptide(L)'
;MGLAERRLIQQLEAEVLPLQTAELQAITSSPVTFVVHWEGFQTDAAAIKGLAEWGFTLINDSFRLICRDALGKEAVANKIKTVEIMQWNSSWPAGSVSWDKLELMWDWSGDERLKCLNRT
;
A
#
# COMPACT_ATOMS: atom_id res chain seq x y z
N MET A 1 -1.52 21.31 -0.14
CA MET A 1 -1.71 20.78 -1.50
C MET A 1 -2.03 21.87 -2.51
N GLY A 2 -1.25 21.94 -3.59
CA GLY A 2 -1.58 22.72 -4.77
C GLY A 2 -2.66 22.05 -5.63
N LEU A 3 -3.02 22.72 -6.73
CA LEU A 3 -4.11 22.29 -7.61
C LEU A 3 -3.75 21.06 -8.46
N ALA A 4 -2.46 20.87 -8.77
CA ALA A 4 -1.97 19.71 -9.51
C ALA A 4 -2.06 18.43 -8.65
N GLU A 5 -1.67 18.51 -7.39
CA GLU A 5 -1.71 17.38 -6.45
C GLU A 5 -3.16 16.95 -6.17
N ARG A 6 -4.09 17.90 -6.01
CA ARG A 6 -5.52 17.60 -5.86
C ARG A 6 -6.10 16.86 -7.05
N ARG A 7 -5.73 17.28 -8.28
CA ARG A 7 -6.17 16.59 -9.51
C ARG A 7 -5.59 15.19 -9.61
N LEU A 8 -4.32 15.01 -9.24
CA LEU A 8 -3.67 13.71 -9.25
C LEU A 8 -4.33 12.74 -8.27
N ILE A 9 -4.68 13.20 -7.06
CA ILE A 9 -5.41 12.38 -6.08
C ILE A 9 -6.78 11.98 -6.61
N GLN A 10 -7.53 12.92 -7.19
CA GLN A 10 -8.83 12.59 -7.78
C GLN A 10 -8.71 11.55 -8.89
N GLN A 11 -7.67 11.64 -9.74
CA GLN A 11 -7.41 10.64 -10.76
C GLN A 11 -7.05 9.28 -10.13
N LEU A 12 -6.23 9.28 -9.08
CA LEU A 12 -5.87 8.07 -8.37
C LEU A 12 -7.10 7.39 -7.77
N GLU A 13 -7.99 8.14 -7.12
CA GLU A 13 -9.22 7.60 -6.52
C GLU A 13 -10.22 7.10 -7.56
N ALA A 14 -10.38 7.83 -8.67
CA ALA A 14 -11.39 7.52 -9.67
C ALA A 14 -10.98 6.40 -10.63
N GLU A 15 -9.70 6.34 -11.02
CA GLU A 15 -9.22 5.47 -12.09
C GLU A 15 -8.28 4.38 -11.56
N VAL A 16 -7.25 4.76 -10.81
CA VAL A 16 -6.14 3.84 -10.47
C VAL A 16 -6.52 2.89 -9.34
N LEU A 17 -7.07 3.42 -8.25
CA LEU A 17 -7.35 2.68 -7.03
C LEU A 17 -8.38 1.56 -7.23
N PRO A 18 -9.47 1.75 -8.02
CA PRO A 18 -10.38 0.66 -8.35
C PRO A 18 -9.71 -0.45 -9.19
N LEU A 19 -8.88 -0.08 -10.18
CA LEU A 19 -8.16 -1.03 -11.02
C LEU A 19 -7.18 -1.87 -10.19
N GLN A 20 -6.40 -1.21 -9.34
CA GLN A 20 -5.42 -1.86 -8.47
C GLN A 20 -6.11 -2.73 -7.42
N THR A 21 -7.26 -2.30 -6.88
CA THR A 21 -8.07 -3.10 -5.97
C THR A 21 -8.62 -4.35 -6.65
N ALA A 22 -9.13 -4.25 -7.88
CA ALA A 22 -9.61 -5.40 -8.63
C ALA A 22 -8.50 -6.41 -8.90
N GLU A 23 -7.29 -5.93 -9.22
CA GLU A 23 -6.12 -6.77 -9.40
C GLU A 23 -5.72 -7.47 -8.09
N LEU A 24 -5.70 -6.74 -6.97
CA LEU A 24 -5.41 -7.31 -5.65
C LEU A 24 -6.41 -8.41 -5.28
N GLN A 25 -7.69 -8.20 -5.54
CA GLN A 25 -8.73 -9.19 -5.31
C GLN A 25 -8.55 -10.44 -6.18
N ALA A 26 -8.11 -10.26 -7.43
CA ALA A 26 -7.81 -11.39 -8.32
C ALA A 26 -6.62 -12.22 -7.80
N ILE A 27 -5.54 -11.55 -7.36
CA ILE A 27 -4.34 -12.20 -6.82
C ILE A 27 -4.66 -13.00 -5.55
N THR A 28 -5.37 -12.35 -4.62
CA THR A 28 -5.67 -12.90 -3.30
C THR A 28 -6.88 -13.86 -3.31
N SER A 29 -7.71 -13.80 -4.35
CA SER A 29 -8.99 -14.52 -4.41
C SER A 29 -9.90 -14.21 -3.21
N SER A 30 -9.77 -12.98 -2.68
CA SER A 30 -10.38 -12.48 -1.45
C SER A 30 -10.85 -11.03 -1.66
N PRO A 31 -11.89 -10.54 -0.97
CA PRO A 31 -12.37 -9.16 -1.09
C PRO A 31 -11.46 -8.15 -0.35
N VAL A 32 -10.15 -8.21 -0.58
CA VAL A 32 -9.20 -7.25 -0.02
C VAL A 32 -9.34 -5.91 -0.74
N THR A 33 -9.31 -4.80 -0.01
CA THR A 33 -9.42 -3.45 -0.58
C THR A 33 -8.27 -2.54 -0.17
N PHE A 34 -7.94 -1.58 -1.03
CA PHE A 34 -7.03 -0.49 -0.70
C PHE A 34 -7.78 0.64 0.01
N VAL A 35 -7.19 1.18 1.07
CA VAL A 35 -7.65 2.41 1.75
C VAL A 35 -6.46 3.36 1.82
N VAL A 36 -6.57 4.53 1.18
CA VAL A 36 -5.49 5.53 1.17
C VAL A 36 -5.84 6.70 2.07
N HIS A 37 -4.95 7.03 3.00
CA HIS A 37 -5.08 8.17 3.90
C HIS A 37 -4.41 9.40 3.30
N TRP A 38 -5.10 10.08 2.39
CA TRP A 38 -4.59 11.26 1.67
C TRP A 38 -4.24 12.46 2.57
N GLU A 39 -4.77 12.51 3.79
CA GLU A 39 -4.49 13.57 4.76
C GLU A 39 -2.99 13.71 5.07
N GLY A 40 -2.26 12.58 5.13
CA GLY A 40 -0.80 12.61 5.31
C GLY A 40 -0.09 13.25 4.13
N PHE A 41 -0.46 12.87 2.91
CA PHE A 41 0.23 13.26 1.67
C PHE A 41 0.11 14.74 1.27
N GLN A 42 -0.56 15.58 2.07
CA GLN A 42 -0.89 16.97 1.71
C GLN A 42 0.28 17.92 1.47
N THR A 43 1.44 17.56 2.00
CA THR A 43 2.67 18.36 1.97
C THR A 43 3.77 17.73 1.10
N ASP A 44 3.52 16.56 0.52
CA ASP A 44 4.54 15.78 -0.18
C ASP A 44 4.06 15.31 -1.55
N ALA A 45 4.24 16.19 -2.55
CA ALA A 45 3.88 15.91 -3.94
C ALA A 45 4.70 14.76 -4.55
N ALA A 46 5.93 14.54 -4.07
CA ALA A 46 6.76 13.43 -4.55
C ALA A 46 6.15 12.10 -4.12
N ALA A 47 5.75 11.98 -2.85
CA ALA A 47 5.10 10.78 -2.34
C ALA A 47 3.80 10.44 -3.10
N ILE A 48 2.95 11.42 -3.43
CA ILE A 48 1.75 11.19 -4.24
C ILE A 48 2.12 10.65 -5.62
N LYS A 49 3.16 11.24 -6.24
CA LYS A 49 3.59 10.85 -7.58
C LYS A 49 4.12 9.41 -7.63
N GLY A 50 4.99 9.00 -6.71
CA GLY A 50 5.48 7.61 -6.77
C GLY A 50 4.47 6.58 -6.24
N LEU A 51 3.49 7.00 -5.42
CA LEU A 51 2.33 6.14 -5.16
C LEU A 51 1.57 5.85 -6.46
N ALA A 52 1.39 6.87 -7.32
CA ALA A 52 0.77 6.72 -8.63
C ALA A 52 1.59 5.85 -9.60
N GLU A 53 2.92 6.01 -9.61
CA GLU A 53 3.79 5.36 -10.60
C GLU A 53 4.12 3.90 -10.23
N TRP A 54 4.39 3.59 -8.96
CA TRP A 54 4.88 2.26 -8.57
C TRP A 54 4.28 1.69 -7.28
N GLY A 55 3.77 2.52 -6.38
CA GLY A 55 3.36 2.08 -5.05
C GLY A 55 2.35 0.94 -5.06
N PHE A 56 1.22 1.10 -5.77
CA PHE A 56 0.19 0.06 -5.86
C PHE A 56 0.69 -1.23 -6.54
N THR A 57 1.44 -1.09 -7.62
CA THR A 57 1.99 -2.22 -8.40
C THR A 57 2.91 -3.09 -7.53
N LEU A 58 3.78 -2.46 -6.74
CA LEU A 58 4.72 -3.19 -5.86
C LEU A 58 4.00 -3.89 -4.71
N ILE A 59 2.88 -3.34 -4.23
CA ILE A 59 2.01 -4.03 -3.27
C ILE A 59 1.41 -5.27 -3.92
N ASN A 60 0.80 -5.13 -5.10
CA ASN A 60 0.20 -6.25 -5.82
C ASN A 60 1.24 -7.35 -6.12
N ASP A 61 2.44 -7.01 -6.55
CA ASP A 61 3.52 -7.97 -6.78
C ASP A 61 3.96 -8.68 -5.50
N SER A 62 3.98 -7.99 -4.36
CA SER A 62 4.24 -8.62 -3.06
C SER A 62 3.15 -9.65 -2.70
N PHE A 63 1.87 -9.32 -2.95
CA PHE A 63 0.78 -10.29 -2.77
C PHE A 63 0.85 -11.45 -3.75
N ARG A 64 1.38 -11.28 -4.96
CA ARG A 64 1.60 -12.40 -5.90
C ARG A 64 2.63 -13.39 -5.38
N LEU A 65 3.66 -12.90 -4.68
CA LEU A 65 4.66 -13.76 -4.04
C LEU A 65 4.08 -14.54 -2.87
N ILE A 66 3.24 -13.89 -2.05
CA ILE A 66 2.59 -14.52 -0.88
C ILE A 66 1.50 -15.50 -1.32
N CYS A 67 0.61 -15.09 -2.23
CA CYS A 67 -0.54 -15.87 -2.72
C CYS A 67 -0.19 -16.86 -3.83
N ARG A 68 1.07 -17.31 -3.90
CA ARG A 68 1.55 -18.27 -4.91
C ARG A 68 0.89 -19.64 -4.76
N ASP A 69 0.57 -20.05 -3.54
CA ASP A 69 -0.03 -21.34 -3.21
C ASP A 69 -1.35 -21.18 -2.43
N ALA A 70 -2.05 -22.30 -2.24
CA ALA A 70 -3.35 -22.31 -1.55
C ALA A 70 -3.23 -21.84 -0.10
N LEU A 71 -2.11 -22.17 0.57
CA LEU A 71 -1.86 -21.80 1.97
C LEU A 71 -1.70 -20.28 2.12
N GLY A 72 -0.92 -19.65 1.23
CA GLY A 72 -0.74 -18.19 1.23
C GLY A 72 -2.04 -17.45 0.94
N LYS A 73 -2.85 -17.94 -0.01
CA LYS A 73 -4.18 -17.37 -0.28
C LYS A 73 -5.12 -17.48 0.91
N GLU A 74 -5.16 -18.62 1.56
CA GLU A 74 -5.99 -18.84 2.75
C GLU A 74 -5.55 -17.95 3.93
N ALA A 75 -4.24 -17.82 4.15
CA ALA A 75 -3.69 -16.94 5.18
C ALA A 75 -4.09 -15.48 4.95
N VAL A 76 -3.97 -14.99 3.71
CA VAL A 76 -4.38 -13.63 3.35
C VAL A 76 -5.89 -13.45 3.48
N ALA A 77 -6.70 -14.38 2.97
CA ALA A 77 -8.16 -14.29 3.04
C ALA A 77 -8.69 -14.27 4.49
N ASN A 78 -8.05 -15.00 5.40
CA ASN A 78 -8.47 -15.09 6.79
C ASN A 78 -8.04 -13.88 7.64
N LYS A 79 -6.91 -13.24 7.31
CA LYS A 79 -6.28 -12.23 8.15
C LYS A 79 -6.33 -10.81 7.58
N ILE A 80 -6.25 -10.68 6.26
CA ILE A 80 -6.12 -9.38 5.60
C ILE A 80 -7.42 -9.06 4.87
N LYS A 81 -8.09 -7.99 5.30
CA LYS A 81 -9.29 -7.46 4.64
C LYS A 81 -9.03 -6.11 3.97
N THR A 82 -8.08 -5.36 4.49
CA THR A 82 -7.81 -3.99 4.05
C THR A 82 -6.30 -3.76 4.01
N VAL A 83 -5.83 -3.10 2.96
CA VAL A 83 -4.46 -2.60 2.84
C VAL A 83 -4.50 -1.09 2.97
N GLU A 84 -4.02 -0.59 4.10
CA GLU A 84 -3.97 0.84 4.39
C GLU A 84 -2.67 1.46 3.88
N ILE A 85 -2.78 2.56 3.15
CA ILE A 85 -1.65 3.33 2.62
C ILE A 85 -1.65 4.68 3.31
N MET A 86 -0.57 4.98 4.02
CA MET A 86 -0.41 6.20 4.79
C MET A 86 1.00 6.73 4.62
N GLN A 87 1.16 8.06 4.65
CA GLN A 87 2.48 8.65 4.68
C GLN A 87 3.12 8.35 6.04
N TRP A 88 4.38 7.91 6.00
CA TRP A 88 5.14 7.65 7.22
C TRP A 88 5.31 8.94 8.04
N ASN A 89 5.04 8.86 9.34
CA ASN A 89 5.42 9.88 10.30
C ASN A 89 6.28 9.25 11.41
N SER A 90 7.27 9.99 11.91
CA SER A 90 8.20 9.52 12.92
C SER A 90 7.58 9.35 14.32
N SER A 91 6.29 9.64 14.48
CA SER A 91 5.57 9.51 15.76
C SER A 91 4.95 8.13 15.96
N TRP A 92 4.95 7.26 14.94
CA TRP A 92 4.61 5.85 15.12
C TRP A 92 5.75 5.12 15.82
N PRO A 93 5.47 4.31 16.87
CA PRO A 93 6.51 3.61 17.60
C PRO A 93 7.24 2.68 16.63
N ALA A 94 8.56 2.84 16.51
CA ALA A 94 9.41 1.92 15.78
C ALA A 94 9.19 0.50 16.33
N GLY A 95 8.43 -0.33 15.61
CA GLY A 95 8.11 -1.70 16.01
C GLY A 95 6.63 -2.09 16.09
N SER A 96 5.68 -1.30 15.57
CA SER A 96 4.33 -1.85 15.33
C SER A 96 4.35 -2.73 14.08
N VAL A 97 4.28 -4.05 14.27
CA VAL A 97 3.82 -4.98 13.23
C VAL A 97 2.52 -5.54 13.74
N SER A 98 1.41 -5.01 13.26
CA SER A 98 0.09 -5.58 13.50
C SER A 98 -0.18 -6.63 12.43
N TRP A 99 -0.50 -7.87 12.83
CA TRP A 99 -0.85 -8.94 11.89
C TRP A 99 -2.15 -8.70 11.11
N ASP A 100 -2.88 -7.62 11.44
CA ASP A 100 -4.06 -7.12 10.74
C ASP A 100 -3.75 -5.95 9.79
N LYS A 101 -2.51 -5.42 9.78
CA LYS A 101 -2.06 -4.29 8.95
C LYS A 101 -0.70 -4.57 8.31
N LEU A 102 -0.67 -4.64 6.99
CA LEU A 102 0.59 -4.74 6.24
C LEU A 102 1.25 -3.36 6.17
N GLU A 103 2.16 -3.06 7.09
CA GLU A 103 2.93 -1.81 7.08
C GLU A 103 4.12 -1.92 6.12
N LEU A 104 3.99 -1.31 4.94
CA LEU A 104 5.10 -1.17 4.00
C LEU A 104 5.78 0.16 4.27
N MET A 105 7.00 0.09 4.80
CA MET A 105 7.83 1.27 5.08
C MET A 105 8.64 1.62 3.83
N TRP A 106 8.34 2.77 3.23
CA TRP A 106 9.05 3.29 2.06
C TRP A 106 9.86 4.51 2.46
N ASP A 107 11.18 4.40 2.35
CA ASP A 107 12.10 5.51 2.53
C ASP A 107 12.40 6.10 1.14
N TRP A 108 11.90 7.32 0.90
CA TRP A 108 12.08 8.04 -0.37
C TRP A 108 13.47 8.70 -0.50
N SER A 109 14.39 8.45 0.44
CA SER A 109 15.73 9.07 0.47
C SER A 109 16.76 8.50 -0.52
N GLY A 110 16.34 7.72 -1.52
CA GLY A 110 17.23 7.23 -2.59
C GLY A 110 17.99 5.94 -2.27
N ASP A 111 17.53 5.17 -1.29
CA ASP A 111 18.01 3.81 -1.01
C ASP A 111 16.86 2.82 -1.21
N GLU A 112 16.82 2.20 -2.40
CA GLU A 112 15.76 1.29 -2.89
C GLU A 112 15.70 -0.03 -2.10
N ARG A 113 15.26 0.02 -0.85
CA ARG A 113 15.03 -1.19 -0.05
C ARG A 113 13.67 -1.13 0.64
N LEU A 114 12.79 -2.04 0.19
CA LEU A 114 11.65 -2.52 0.95
C LEU A 114 12.16 -3.04 2.30
N LYS A 115 12.06 -2.22 3.35
CA LYS A 115 12.38 -2.63 4.72
C LYS A 115 11.13 -3.24 5.34
N CYS A 116 10.86 -4.49 4.98
CA CYS A 116 9.96 -5.33 5.76
C CYS A 116 10.66 -5.60 7.10
N LEU A 117 10.35 -4.81 8.14
CA LEU A 117 10.84 -5.04 9.49
C LEU A 117 10.12 -6.27 10.07
N ASN A 118 10.54 -7.46 9.64
CA ASN A 118 10.32 -8.68 10.39
C ASN A 118 11.48 -8.78 11.39
N ARG A 119 11.29 -8.22 12.59
CA ARG A 119 12.19 -8.44 13.71
C ARG A 119 11.54 -9.48 14.62
N THR A 120 12.14 -10.67 14.61
CA THR A 120 12.07 -11.68 15.68
C THR A 120 12.16 -11.06 17.07
#